data_AF-A0A0A8J2L3-F1
#
_entry.id   AF-A0A0A8J2L3-F1
#
_cell.length_a   1.000
_cell.length_b   1.000
_cell.length_c   1.000
_cell.angle_alpha   90.00
_cell.angle_beta   90.00
_cell.angle_gamma   90.00
#
_symmetry.space_group_name_H-M   'P 1'
#
loop_
_entity.id
_entity.type
_entity.pdbx_description
1 polymer ?
#
loop_
_entity_poly.entity_id
_entity_poly.type
_entity_poly.pdbx_seq_one_letter_code
_entity_poly.pdbx_strand_id
1 'polypeptide(L)' 'VTYLQFQRPQGFEYKSGQWVRIACLALGTTEYHPFTLTSAPHEDTLSLHIRAVGPWTTRLREIYSSPKGNGCAGYPK' A
#
# COMPACT_ATOMS: atom_id res chain seq x y z
N VAL A 1 8.81 -8.97 5.25
CA VAL A 1 7.80 -8.54 4.24
C VAL A 1 6.82 -7.65 4.96
N THR A 2 6.40 -6.54 4.36
CA THR A 2 5.39 -5.63 4.92
C THR A 2 4.06 -5.91 4.24
N TYR A 3 3.04 -6.23 5.04
CA TYR A 3 1.67 -6.37 4.58
C TYR A 3 0.96 -5.02 4.72
N LEU A 4 0.43 -4.51 3.61
CA LEU A 4 -0.40 -3.31 3.60
C LEU A 4 -1.80 -3.67 3.11
N GLN A 5 -2.80 -3.18 3.83
CA GLN A 5 -4.20 -3.28 3.44
C GLN A 5 -4.78 -1.86 3.42
N PHE A 6 -5.48 -1.52 2.34
CA PHE A 6 -6.11 -0.23 2.17
C PHE A 6 -7.49 -0.38 1.53
N GLN A 7 -8.33 0.64 1.72
CA GLN A 7 -9.68 0.64 1.19
C GLN A 7 -9.66 0.60 -0.33
N ARG A 8 -10.54 -0.23 -0.90
CA ARG A 8 -10.73 -0.29 -2.34
C ARG A 8 -11.49 0.96 -2.80
N PRO A 9 -10.98 1.73 -3.76
CA PRO A 9 -11.71 2.86 -4.32
C PRO A 9 -13.02 2.42 -4.98
N GLN A 10 -14.05 3.27 -4.94
CA GLN A 10 -15.31 2.98 -5.60
C GLN A 10 -15.11 2.84 -7.12
N GLY A 11 -15.64 1.76 -7.70
CA GLY A 11 -15.47 1.46 -9.13
C GLY A 11 -14.09 0.91 -9.52
N PHE A 12 -13.23 0.61 -8.55
CA PHE A 12 -11.94 -0.05 -8.84
C PHE A 12 -12.17 -1.52 -9.13
N GLU A 13 -12.22 -1.90 -10.41
CA GLU A 13 -12.31 -3.31 -10.84
C GLU A 13 -10.94 -3.82 -11.28
N TYR A 14 -10.58 -5.02 -10.81
CA TYR A 14 -9.33 -5.68 -11.19
C TYR A 14 -9.54 -7.20 -11.28
N LYS A 15 -8.62 -7.88 -11.98
CA LYS A 15 -8.54 -9.34 -12.10
C LYS A 15 -7.36 -9.87 -11.32
N SER A 16 -7.45 -11.14 -10.91
CA SER A 16 -6.36 -11.83 -10.24
C SER A 16 -5.05 -11.73 -11.05
N GLY A 17 -3.94 -11.48 -10.35
CA GLY A 17 -2.61 -11.32 -10.96
C GLY A 17 -2.31 -9.91 -11.50
N GLN A 18 -3.26 -8.97 -11.50
CA GLN A 18 -2.96 -7.58 -11.84
C GLN A 18 -2.14 -6.87 -10.75
N TRP A 19 -1.54 -5.76 -11.12
CA TRP A 19 -0.67 -4.95 -10.27
C TRP A 19 -1.09 -3.48 -10.30
N VAL A 20 -0.69 -2.75 -9.27
CA VAL A 20 -0.96 -1.33 -9.08
C VAL A 20 0.34 -0.58 -8.85
N ARG A 21 0.32 0.73 -9.08
CA ARG A 21 1.41 1.63 -8.68
C ARG A 21 1.01 2.34 -7.40
N ILE A 22 1.90 2.33 -6.42
CA ILE A 22 1.69 3.05 -5.17
C ILE A 22 2.79 4.10 -4.98
N ALA A 23 2.39 5.25 -4.43
CA ALA A 23 3.28 6.26 -3.90
C ALA A 23 2.99 6.45 -2.41
N CYS A 24 4.01 6.81 -1.63
CA CYS A 24 3.86 7.05 -0.20
C CYS A 24 4.38 8.45 0.13
N LEU A 25 3.45 9.40 0.32
CA LEU A 25 3.78 10.80 0.63
C LEU A 25 4.58 10.94 1.92
N ALA A 26 4.43 10.02 2.87
CA ALA A 26 5.19 10.02 4.12
C ALA A 26 6.70 9.79 3.93
N LEU A 27 7.13 9.27 2.77
CA LEU A 27 8.55 9.14 2.41
C LEU A 27 9.16 10.46 1.91
N GLY A 28 8.34 11.49 1.67
CA GLY A 28 8.78 12.74 1.04
C GLY A 28 9.15 12.56 -0.43
N THR A 29 8.78 11.45 -1.07
CA THR A 29 9.00 11.19 -2.49
C THR A 29 7.66 11.03 -3.22
N THR A 30 7.62 11.45 -4.48
CA THR A 30 6.49 11.24 -5.41
C THR A 30 6.74 10.06 -6.35
N GLU A 31 7.56 9.11 -5.91
CA GLU A 31 7.94 7.94 -6.69
C GLU A 31 6.84 6.88 -6.63
N TYR A 32 6.53 6.31 -7.80
CA TYR A 32 5.50 5.30 -7.96
C TYR A 32 6.12 3.94 -8.24
N HIS A 33 5.95 2.99 -7.32
CA HIS A 33 6.47 1.64 -7.42
C HIS A 33 5.36 0.63 -7.75
N PRO A 34 5.58 -0.30 -8.70
CA PRO A 34 4.60 -1.32 -9.07
C PRO A 34 4.60 -2.48 -8.07
N PHE A 35 3.42 -2.93 -7.64
CA PHE A 35 3.23 -4.12 -6.82
C PHE A 35 1.99 -4.90 -7.23
N THR A 36 2.09 -6.22 -7.20
CA THR A 36 0.98 -7.14 -7.47
C THR A 36 -0.03 -7.11 -6.34
N LEU A 37 -1.32 -7.02 -6.68
CA LEU A 37 -2.41 -7.17 -5.73
C LEU A 37 -2.46 -8.61 -5.23
N THR A 38 -2.42 -8.78 -3.91
CA THR A 38 -2.54 -10.09 -3.26
C THR A 38 -3.96 -10.39 -2.77
N SER A 39 -4.84 -9.38 -2.77
CA SER A 39 -6.26 -9.51 -2.43
C SER A 39 -7.07 -10.09 -3.59
N ALA A 40 -8.15 -10.80 -3.28
CA ALA A 40 -9.07 -11.32 -4.29
C ALA A 40 -9.99 -10.21 -4.82
N PRO A 41 -10.40 -10.26 -6.11
CA PRO A 41 -11.17 -9.19 -6.74
C PRO A 41 -12.60 -9.01 -6.19
N HIS A 42 -13.06 -9.93 -5.35
CA HIS A 42 -14.33 -9.84 -4.63
C HIS A 42 -14.19 -9.26 -3.21
N GLU A 43 -12.98 -8.91 -2.77
CA GLU A 43 -12.75 -8.27 -1.47
C GLU A 43 -13.00 -6.75 -1.54
N ASP A 44 -13.49 -6.20 -0.41
CA ASP A 44 -13.74 -4.76 -0.25
C ASP A 44 -12.46 -3.95 0.04
N THR A 45 -11.34 -4.63 0.28
CA THR A 45 -10.04 -4.02 0.53
C THR A 45 -8.99 -4.55 -0.42
N LEU A 46 -8.02 -3.71 -0.73
CA LEU A 46 -6.85 -4.09 -1.52
C LEU A 46 -5.69 -4.42 -0.58
N SER A 47 -5.00 -5.52 -0.87
CA SER A 47 -3.83 -5.93 -0.10
C SER A 47 -2.58 -6.08 -0.96
N LEU A 48 -1.44 -5.72 -0.38
CA LEU A 48 -0.11 -5.80 -0.98
C LEU A 48 0.90 -6.44 -0.02
N HIS A 49 1.76 -7.29 -0.59
CA HIS A 49 2.92 -7.85 0.11
C HIS A 49 4.22 -7.26 -0.45
N ILE A 50 4.82 -6.33 0.29
CA ILE A 50 6.00 -5.59 -0.15
C ILE A 50 7.25 -6.18 0.52
N ARG A 51 8.21 -6.63 -0.28
CA ARG A 51 9.52 -7.07 0.22
C ARG A 51 10.46 -5.87 0.33
N ALA A 52 11.17 -5.76 1.45
CA ALA A 52 12.17 -4.71 1.67
C ALA A 52 13.48 -5.11 0.96
N VAL A 53 13.58 -4.79 -0.33
CA VAL A 53 14.72 -5.16 -1.20
C VAL A 53 15.52 -3.97 -1.69
N GLY A 54 14.98 -2.75 -1.57
CA GLY A 54 15.64 -1.52 -1.97
C GLY A 54 15.32 -0.35 -1.04
N PRO A 55 16.00 0.80 -1.22
CA PRO A 55 15.92 1.94 -0.31
C PRO A 55 14.49 2.41 -0.04
N TRP A 56 13.68 2.52 -1.10
CA TRP A 56 12.27 2.93 -0.99
C TRP A 56 11.44 1.94 -0.17
N THR A 57 11.55 0.64 -0.46
CA THR A 57 10.78 -0.40 0.24
C THR A 57 11.21 -0.58 1.70
N THR A 58 12.49 -0.36 2.01
CA THR A 58 13.01 -0.42 3.39
C THR A 58 12.47 0.75 4.22
N ARG A 59 12.53 1.98 3.69
CA ARG A 59 11.94 3.15 4.36
C ARG A 59 10.42 3.02 4.51
N LEU A 60 9.73 2.49 3.50
CA LEU A 60 8.30 2.22 3.60
C LEU A 60 8.03 1.28 4.78
N ARG A 61 8.81 0.21 4.93
CA ARG A 61 8.67 -0.72 6.06
C ARG A 61 8.88 0.00 7.39
N GLU A 62 9.89 0.85 7.51
CA GLU A 62 10.16 1.59 8.76
C GLU A 62 8.98 2.48 9.17
N ILE A 63 8.41 3.24 8.23
CA ILE A 63 7.24 4.12 8.48
C ILE A 63 6.04 3.33 9.01
N TYR A 64 5.76 2.17 8.43
CA TYR A 64 4.60 1.35 8.79
C TYR A 64 4.90 0.29 9.88
N SER A 65 6.13 0.20 10.38
CA SER A 65 6.49 -0.71 11.49
C SER A 65 6.19 -0.10 12.87
N SER A 66 6.18 1.22 12.99
CA SER A 66 5.81 1.90 14.23
C SER A 66 4.29 2.09 14.29
N PRO A 67 3.59 1.58 15.31
CA PRO A 67 2.20 1.98 15.53
C PRO A 67 2.22 3.48 15.82
N LYS A 68 1.67 4.29 14.91
CA LYS A 68 1.33 5.68 15.24
C LYS A 68 0.32 5.62 16.38
N GLY A 69 0.78 5.87 17.60
CA GLY A 69 -0.11 6.15 18.72
C GLY A 69 -1.00 7.33 18.33
N ASN A 70 -2.32 7.11 18.41
CA ASN A 70 -3.41 8.09 18.36
C ASN A 70 -3.33 9.22 17.32
N GLY A 71 -4.23 9.14 16.32
CA GLY A 71 -4.63 10.31 15.54
C GLY A 71 -5.20 9.96 14.18
N CYS A 72 -6.49 9.64 14.16
CA CYS A 72 -7.40 9.80 13.01
C CYS A 72 -7.02 9.11 11.70
N ALA A 73 -7.70 7.99 11.43
CA ALA A 73 -7.88 7.43 10.10
C ALA A 73 -8.55 8.47 9.18
N GLY A 74 -7.73 9.25 8.48
CA GLY A 74 -8.14 10.18 7.45
C GLY A 74 -7.10 10.13 6.35
N TYR A 75 -7.31 9.28 5.36
CA TYR A 75 -6.53 9.30 4.13
C TYR A 75 -6.79 10.64 3.41
N PRO A 76 -5.77 11.29 2.84
CA PRO A 76 -5.98 12.53 2.09
C PRO A 76 -6.89 12.27 0.88
N LYS A 77 -7.88 13.15 0.71
CA LYS A 77 -8.83 13.15 -0.43
C LYS A 77 -8.13 13.41 -1.75
#